data_AF-A0A0P9D0N3-F1
#
_entry.id   AF-A0A0P9D0N3-F1
#
_cell.length_a   1.000
_cell.length_b   1.000
_cell.length_c   1.000
_cell.angle_alpha   90.00
_cell.angle_beta   90.00
_cell.angle_gamma   90.00
#
_symmetry.space_group_name_H-M   'P 1'
#
loop_
_entity.id
_entity.type
_entity.pdbx_description
1 polymer ?
#
loop_
_entity_poly.entity_id
_entity_poly.type
_entity_poly.pdbx_seq_one_letter_code
_entity_poly.pdbx_strand_id
1 'polypeptide(L)' 'VSVPANIAEGFRKQSRQDKARYMNIGQGSLEECRYYLILARDLGYADTIALSGRLEEVSKLLTAYVAALLRADS' A
#
# COMPACT_ATOMS: atom_id res chain seq x y z
N VAL A 1 9.70 -3.51 -0.35
CA VAL A 1 10.53 -2.44 0.27
C VAL A 1 9.90 -1.06 0.09
N SER A 2 9.38 -0.73 -1.10
CA SER A 2 8.84 0.60 -1.43
C SER A 2 7.56 1.00 -0.69
N VAL A 3 6.67 0.05 -0.35
CA VAL A 3 5.44 0.32 0.42
C VAL A 3 5.75 0.99 1.77
N PRO A 4 6.51 0.36 2.70
CA PRO A 4 6.82 0.99 3.99
C PRO A 4 7.70 2.24 3.86
N ALA A 5 8.55 2.32 2.83
CA ALA A 5 9.38 3.52 2.59
C ALA A 5 8.52 4.75 2.30
N ASN A 6 7.53 4.64 1.40
CA ASN A 6 6.62 5.73 1.08
C ASN A 6 5.72 6.10 2.27
N ILE A 7 5.28 5.13 3.06
CA ILE A 7 4.53 5.39 4.30
C ILE A 7 5.39 6.23 5.25
N ALA A 8 6.62 5.80 5.53
CA ALA A 8 7.54 6.52 6.42
C ALA A 8 7.84 7.95 5.92
N GLU A 9 8.05 8.13 4.61
CA GLU A 9 8.28 9.45 4.04
C GLU A 9 7.03 10.35 4.11
N GLY A 10 5.85 9.78 3.87
CA GLY A 10 4.57 10.48 4.02
C GLY A 10 4.34 10.99 5.46
N PHE A 11 4.75 10.23 6.47
CA PHE A 11 4.65 10.67 7.87
C PHE A 11 5.53 11.87 8.20
N ARG A 12 6.59 12.13 7.42
CA ARG A 12 7.44 13.33 7.57
C ARG A 12 6.83 14.57 6.92
N LYS A 13 5.78 14.45 6.11
CA LYS A 13 5.13 15.59 5.45
C LYS A 13 4.22 16.35 6.42
N GLN A 14 4.25 17.67 6.28
CA GLN A 14 3.50 18.60 7.14
C GLN A 14 2.04 18.71 6.71
N SER A 15 1.79 18.81 5.39
CA SER A 15 0.43 18.91 4.86
C SER A 15 -0.24 17.53 4.77
N ARG A 16 -1.56 17.50 4.96
CA ARG A 16 -2.37 16.28 4.82
C ARG A 16 -2.41 15.80 3.37
N GLN A 17 -2.46 16.73 2.41
CA GLN A 17 -2.42 16.42 0.98
C GLN A 17 -1.11 15.77 0.56
N ASP A 18 0.05 16.29 1.01
CA ASP A 18 1.34 15.66 0.73
C ASP A 18 1.43 14.28 1.37
N LYS A 19 0.97 14.15 2.62
CA LYS A 19 0.93 12.85 3.30
C LYS A 19 0.09 11.85 2.51
N ALA A 20 -1.11 12.23 2.08
CA ALA A 20 -1.98 11.40 1.26
C ALA A 20 -1.34 11.02 -0.08
N ARG A 21 -0.63 11.95 -0.73
CA ARG A 21 0.12 11.68 -1.98
C ARG A 21 1.14 10.56 -1.79
N TYR A 22 1.89 10.57 -0.70
CA TYR A 22 2.87 9.52 -0.41
C TYR A 22 2.22 8.16 -0.08
N MET A 23 1.08 8.18 0.62
CA MET A 23 0.31 6.95 0.84
C MET A 23 -0.18 6.36 -0.49
N ASN A 24 -0.61 7.19 -1.45
CA ASN A 24 -1.00 6.74 -2.79
C ASN A 24 0.17 6.14 -3.58
N ILE A 25 1.38 6.69 -3.46
CA ILE A 25 2.59 6.07 -4.05
C ILE A 25 2.83 4.70 -3.41
N GLY A 26 2.67 4.59 -2.08
CA GLY A 26 2.72 3.31 -1.36
C GLY A 26 1.68 2.30 -1.87
N GLN A 27 0.46 2.73 -2.20
CA GLN A 27 -0.57 1.87 -2.82
C GLN A 27 -0.16 1.40 -4.20
N GLY A 28 0.48 2.24 -5.02
CA GLY A 28 1.04 1.83 -6.32
C GLY A 28 2.04 0.68 -6.18
N SER A 29 3.00 0.81 -5.24
CA SER A 29 3.94 -0.27 -4.93
C SER A 29 3.27 -1.53 -4.35
N LEU A 30 2.10 -1.40 -3.72
CA LEU A 30 1.35 -2.54 -3.22
C LEU A 30 0.72 -3.34 -4.37
N GLU A 31 0.21 -2.66 -5.40
CA GLU A 31 -0.34 -3.33 -6.59
C GLU A 31 0.74 -4.01 -7.43
N GLU A 32 1.94 -3.46 -7.50
CA GLU A 32 3.11 -4.17 -8.05
C GLU A 32 3.40 -5.47 -7.29
N CYS A 33 3.39 -5.42 -5.95
CA CYS A 33 3.55 -6.63 -5.13
C CYS A 33 2.41 -7.63 -5.37
N ARG A 34 1.16 -7.18 -5.51
CA ARG A 34 0.02 -8.06 -5.83
C ARG A 34 0.26 -8.80 -7.13
N TYR A 35 0.70 -8.09 -8.16
CA TYR A 35 1.05 -8.69 -9.44
C TYR A 35 2.16 -9.74 -9.30
N TYR A 36 3.24 -9.44 -8.57
CA TYR A 36 4.33 -10.41 -8.38
C TYR A 36 3.89 -11.67 -7.61
N LEU A 37 2.97 -11.55 -6.64
CA LEU A 37 2.43 -12.72 -5.95
C LEU A 37 1.56 -13.61 -6.85
N ILE A 38 0.80 -13.00 -7.76
CA ILE A 38 0.04 -13.72 -8.78
C ILE A 38 1.01 -14.43 -9.72
N LEU A 39 1.99 -13.71 -10.26
CA LEU A 39 2.98 -14.26 -11.19
C LEU A 39 3.79 -15.41 -10.56
N ALA A 40 4.25 -15.25 -9.31
CA ALA A 40 5.01 -16.28 -8.62
C ALA A 40 4.20 -17.56 -8.40
N ARG A 41 2.89 -17.45 -8.15
CA ARG A 41 1.99 -18.61 -8.05
C ARG A 41 1.78 -19.25 -9.41
N ASP A 42 1.49 -18.46 -10.44
CA ASP A 42 1.17 -18.95 -11.77
C ASP A 42 2.38 -19.66 -12.43
N LEU A 43 3.61 -19.23 -12.11
CA LEU A 43 4.85 -19.90 -12.50
C LEU A 43 5.25 -21.08 -11.62
N GLY A 44 4.49 -21.36 -10.55
CA GLY A 44 4.77 -22.46 -9.63
C GLY A 44 5.98 -22.24 -8.71
N TYR A 45 6.41 -20.99 -8.50
CA TYR A 45 7.56 -20.66 -7.65
C TYR A 45 7.24 -20.63 -6.16
N ALA A 46 5.99 -20.34 -5.78
CA ALA A 46 5.56 -20.34 -4.37
C ALA A 46 4.03 -20.45 -4.23
N ASP A 47 3.56 -20.99 -3.09
CA ASP A 47 2.20 -20.74 -2.62
C ASP A 47 2.13 -19.34 -1.99
N THR A 48 1.33 -18.47 -2.62
CA THR A 48 1.22 -17.07 -2.24
C THR A 48 -0.08 -16.73 -1.53
N ILE A 49 -0.92 -17.70 -1.15
CA ILE A 49 -2.24 -17.46 -0.52
C ILE A 49 -2.11 -16.62 0.75
N ALA A 50 -1.24 -17.04 1.68
CA ALA A 50 -1.04 -16.33 2.95
C ALA A 50 -0.47 -14.92 2.74
N LEU A 51 0.47 -14.75 1.81
CA LEU A 51 1.04 -13.45 1.47
C LEU A 51 0.02 -12.53 0.82
N SER A 52 -0.85 -13.06 -0.04
CA SER A 52 -1.93 -12.33 -0.69
C SER A 52 -2.97 -11.85 0.34
N GLY A 53 -3.29 -12.68 1.33
CA GLY A 53 -4.15 -12.28 2.44
C GLY A 53 -3.59 -11.11 3.25
N ARG A 54 -2.30 -11.15 3.58
CA ARG A 54 -1.62 -10.04 4.28
C ARG A 54 -1.53 -8.77 3.43
N LEU A 55 -1.26 -8.92 2.14
CA LEU A 55 -1.21 -7.79 1.21
C LEU A 55 -2.57 -7.09 1.11
N GLU A 56 -3.66 -7.86 1.10
CA GLU A 56 -5.02 -7.33 1.10
C GLU A 56 -5.35 -6.57 2.39
N GLU A 57 -4.92 -7.09 3.56
CA GLU A 57 -5.08 -6.39 4.84
C GLU A 57 -4.36 -5.03 4.83
N VAL A 58 -3.11 -4.99 4.36
CA VAL A 58 -2.35 -3.74 4.23
C VAL A 58 -3.03 -2.76 3.27
N SER A 59 -3.57 -3.25 2.14
CA SER A 59 -4.30 -2.42 1.18
C SER A 59 -5.52 -1.75 1.82
N LYS A 60 -6.32 -2.52 2.58
CA LYS A 60 -7.50 -2.00 3.29
C LYS A 60 -7.11 -0.95 4.34
N LEU A 61 -6.10 -1.23 5.15
CA LEU A 61 -5.62 -0.29 6.17
C LEU A 61 -5.12 1.02 5.55
N LEU A 62 -4.33 0.94 4.48
CA LEU A 62 -3.78 2.11 3.80
C LEU A 62 -4.88 2.93 3.13
N THR A 63 -5.85 2.27 2.50
CA THR A 63 -7.01 2.92 1.88
C THR A 63 -7.88 3.64 2.91
N ALA A 64 -8.19 2.99 4.03
CA ALA A 64 -8.96 3.59 5.12
C ALA A 64 -8.22 4.81 5.70
N TYR A 65 -6.90 4.71 5.87
CA TYR A 65 -6.08 5.81 6.37
C TYR A 65 -6.08 7.02 5.43
N VAL A 66 -5.90 6.83 4.12
CA VAL A 66 -5.98 7.91 3.13
C VAL A 66 -7.35 8.58 3.14
N ALA A 67 -8.42 7.78 3.18
CA ALA A 67 -9.78 8.30 3.22
C ALA A 67 -10.06 9.09 4.52
N ALA A 68 -9.46 8.71 5.64
CA ALA A 68 -9.56 9.47 6.90
C ALA A 68 -8.71 10.75 6.87
N LEU A 69 -7.54 10.71 6.22
CA LEU A 69 -6.70 11.89 6.05
C LEU A 69 -7.41 13.01 5.30
N LEU A 70 -8.04 12.67 4.16
CA LEU A 70 -8.69 13.62 3.27
C LEU A 70 -10.04 14.14 3.79
N ARG A 71 -10.77 13.35 4.58
CA ARG A 71 -12.07 13.76 5.15
C ARG A 71 -11.98 14.85 6.21
N ALA A 72 -10.81 15.08 6.80
CA ALA A 72 -10.65 16.16 7.76
C ALA A 72 -10.26 17.50 7.10
N ASP A 73 -10.15 17.54 5.77
CA ASP A 73 -9.98 18.76 4.97
C ASP A 73 -11.34 19.33 4.48
N SER A 74 -12.46 18.68 4.81
CA SER A 74 -13.84 19.11 4.55
C SER A 74 -14.57 19.42 5.85
#